data_AF-A0A972X8I0-F1
#
_entry.id   AF-A0A972X8I0-F1
#
_cell.length_a   1.000
_cell.length_b   1.000
_cell.length_c   1.000
_cell.angle_alpha   90.00
_cell.angle_beta   90.00
_cell.angle_gamma   90.00
#
_symmetry.space_group_name_H-M   'P 1'
#
loop_
_entity.id
_entity.type
_entity.pdbx_description
1 polymer ?
#
loop_
_entity_poly.entity_id
_entity_poly.type
_entity_poly.pdbx_seq_one_letter_code
_entity_poly.pdbx_strand_id
1 'polypeptide(L)'
;MNRRPCKGSGRRKAAAAPPKRDPEVLGFTAAVLRQMDHAASLVVAFLRSIGMMEASDTALTKLPRQFLLELAALLQVREWHAAGVIDWFDPEGLSIDDIIGLAIERLKNDPAAAATDDRGTEAMTDVLRIWNETCAPDARGHLDADVAIRWDNSVDVDPLINAFADFLCRHRDAGVAMEAT
;
A
#
# COMPACT_ATOMS: atom_id res chain seq x y z
N MET A 1 -57.08 40.01 14.75
CA MET A 1 -56.58 39.03 15.73
C MET A 1 -55.95 37.86 14.97
N ASN A 2 -54.63 37.73 15.05
CA ASN A 2 -53.81 36.69 14.39
C ASN A 2 -53.68 35.46 15.29
N ARG A 3 -53.93 34.25 14.78
CA ARG A 3 -53.27 33.01 15.24
C ARG A 3 -53.11 32.03 14.06
N ARG A 4 -51.87 31.88 13.56
CA ARG A 4 -51.45 30.78 12.68
C ARG A 4 -50.94 29.62 13.55
N PRO A 5 -51.20 28.35 13.22
CA PRO A 5 -50.64 27.23 13.97
C PRO A 5 -49.14 27.11 13.72
N CYS A 6 -48.39 26.87 14.80
CA CYS A 6 -46.95 26.72 14.83
C CYS A 6 -46.46 25.56 13.94
N LYS A 7 -45.41 25.85 13.17
CA LYS A 7 -44.60 24.86 12.44
C LYS A 7 -44.12 23.77 13.39
N GLY A 8 -44.41 22.52 13.03
CA GLY A 8 -43.82 21.34 13.65
C GLY A 8 -42.29 21.41 13.55
N SER A 9 -41.65 21.46 14.72
CA SER A 9 -40.20 21.35 14.90
C SER A 9 -39.74 20.01 14.33
N GLY A 10 -39.12 20.05 13.15
CA GLY A 10 -38.35 18.93 12.62
C GLY A 10 -37.21 18.62 13.58
N ARG A 11 -37.41 17.57 14.38
CA ARG A 11 -36.38 16.98 15.23
C ARG A 11 -35.27 16.49 14.29
N ARG A 12 -34.21 17.29 14.11
CA ARG A 12 -32.98 16.83 13.45
C ARG A 12 -32.57 15.56 14.19
N LYS A 13 -32.67 14.40 13.52
CA LYS A 13 -32.02 13.18 13.98
C LYS A 13 -30.56 13.55 14.19
N ALA A 14 -30.07 13.42 15.42
CA ALA A 14 -28.65 13.50 15.68
C ALA A 14 -27.96 12.55 14.70
N ALA A 15 -27.03 13.06 13.91
CA ALA A 15 -26.18 12.20 13.11
C ALA A 15 -25.59 11.15 14.06
N ALA A 16 -25.73 9.87 13.70
CA ALA A 16 -25.12 8.80 14.48
C ALA A 16 -23.65 9.19 14.71
N ALA A 17 -23.21 9.13 15.97
CA ALA A 17 -21.79 9.30 16.26
C ALA A 17 -21.02 8.38 15.31
N PRO A 18 -19.97 8.87 14.63
CA PRO A 18 -19.17 8.02 13.77
C PRO A 18 -18.78 6.79 14.58
N PRO A 19 -18.85 5.57 13.99
CA PRO A 19 -18.51 4.36 14.72
C PRO A 19 -17.15 4.58 15.37
N LYS A 20 -17.05 4.36 16.69
CA LYS A 20 -15.76 4.39 17.39
C LYS A 20 -14.89 3.37 16.69
N ARG A 21 -13.96 3.85 15.87
CA ARG A 21 -12.96 3.00 15.22
C ARG A 21 -12.04 2.51 16.33
N ASP A 22 -11.87 1.20 16.38
CA ASP A 22 -10.97 0.57 17.33
C ASP A 22 -9.56 1.19 17.18
N PRO A 23 -8.94 1.68 18.27
CA PRO A 23 -7.56 2.18 18.24
C PRO A 23 -6.58 1.20 17.57
N GLU A 24 -6.79 -0.11 17.71
CA GLU A 24 -5.97 -1.14 17.08
C GLU A 24 -6.10 -1.10 15.54
N VAL A 25 -7.32 -0.95 15.04
CA VAL A 25 -7.61 -0.82 13.60
C VAL A 25 -7.02 0.47 13.02
N LEU A 26 -7.06 1.57 13.78
CA LEU A 26 -6.44 2.84 13.37
C LEU A 26 -4.92 2.72 13.29
N GLY A 27 -4.31 2.07 14.27
CA GLY A 27 -2.87 1.87 14.31
C GLY A 27 -2.38 0.95 13.18
N PHE A 28 -3.13 -0.11 12.86
CA PHE A 28 -2.79 -1.01 11.76
C PHE A 28 -2.91 -0.30 10.42
N THR A 29 -4.00 0.43 10.22
CA THR A 29 -4.18 1.24 9.01
C THR A 29 -3.02 2.22 8.85
N ALA A 30 -2.60 2.89 9.92
CA ALA A 30 -1.47 3.82 9.87
C ALA A 30 -0.14 3.11 9.55
N ALA A 31 0.11 1.93 10.13
CA ALA A 31 1.32 1.16 9.85
C ALA A 31 1.37 0.67 8.40
N VAL A 32 0.25 0.14 7.89
CA VAL A 32 0.15 -0.27 6.49
C VAL A 32 0.31 0.93 5.55
N LEU A 33 -0.29 2.08 5.86
CA LEU A 33 -0.11 3.29 5.06
C LEU A 33 1.35 3.76 5.01
N ARG A 34 2.09 3.67 6.12
CA ARG A 34 3.53 3.99 6.12
C ARG A 34 4.34 2.99 5.29
N GLN A 35 4.01 1.70 5.41
CA GLN A 35 4.63 0.65 4.61
C GLN A 35 4.40 0.89 3.11
N MET A 36 3.20 1.34 2.77
CA MET A 36 2.78 1.68 1.41
C MET A 36 3.50 2.93 0.86
N ASP A 37 3.61 4.00 1.65
CA ASP A 37 4.40 5.19 1.28
C ASP A 37 5.88 4.84 1.02
N HIS A 38 6.43 3.95 1.84
CA HIS A 38 7.80 3.47 1.66
C HIS A 38 7.97 2.64 0.39
N ALA A 39 7.09 1.67 0.15
CA ALA A 39 7.10 0.88 -1.09
C ALA A 39 6.93 1.76 -2.34
N ALA A 40 6.09 2.80 -2.28
CA ALA A 40 5.97 3.78 -3.36
C ALA A 40 7.28 4.52 -3.62
N SER A 41 7.99 4.92 -2.54
CA SER A 41 9.29 5.59 -2.63
C SER A 41 10.35 4.68 -3.27
N LEU A 42 10.34 3.39 -2.94
CA LEU A 42 11.22 2.39 -3.57
C LEU A 42 10.97 2.27 -5.08
N VAL A 43 9.70 2.20 -5.49
CA VAL A 43 9.34 2.16 -6.92
C VAL A 43 9.83 3.39 -7.66
N VAL A 44 9.60 4.59 -7.12
CA VAL A 44 10.07 5.84 -7.73
C VAL A 44 11.60 5.87 -7.83
N ALA A 45 12.31 5.49 -6.76
CA ALA A 45 13.76 5.43 -6.77
C ALA A 45 14.29 4.44 -7.83
N PHE A 46 13.66 3.27 -7.95
CA PHE A 46 14.00 2.27 -8.94
C PHE A 46 13.78 2.80 -10.37
N LEU A 47 12.60 3.33 -10.68
CA LEU A 47 12.31 3.84 -12.03
C LEU A 47 13.25 4.98 -12.44
N ARG A 48 13.64 5.84 -11.51
CA ARG A 48 14.67 6.86 -11.74
C ARG A 48 16.03 6.25 -12.03
N SER A 49 16.44 5.23 -11.27
CA SER A 49 17.73 4.56 -11.46
C SER A 49 17.90 3.89 -12.83
N ILE A 50 16.79 3.42 -13.43
CA ILE A 50 16.79 2.80 -14.76
C ILE A 50 16.45 3.80 -15.88
N GLY A 51 16.36 5.09 -15.57
CA GLY A 51 16.10 6.16 -16.55
C GLY A 51 14.67 6.18 -17.11
N MET A 52 13.72 5.51 -16.44
CA MET A 52 12.30 5.55 -16.81
C MET A 52 11.57 6.78 -16.24
N MET A 53 12.21 7.51 -15.33
CA MET A 53 11.75 8.78 -14.77
C MET A 53 12.95 9.72 -14.57
N GLU A 54 12.81 10.99 -14.89
CA GLU A 54 13.77 12.03 -14.56
C GLU A 54 13.66 12.44 -13.08
N ALA A 55 14.69 13.11 -12.56
CA ALA A 55 14.67 13.62 -11.18
C ALA A 55 13.58 14.69 -10.97
N SER A 56 13.28 15.46 -12.03
CA SER A 56 12.20 16.45 -12.07
C SER A 56 10.82 15.85 -12.31
N ASP A 57 10.73 14.58 -12.71
CA ASP A 57 9.44 13.96 -12.94
C ASP A 57 8.71 13.78 -11.63
N THR A 58 7.58 14.48 -11.57
CA THR A 58 6.58 14.35 -10.50
C THR A 58 5.59 13.22 -10.79
N ALA A 59 5.70 12.60 -11.98
CA ALA A 59 4.77 11.59 -12.42
C ALA A 59 5.35 10.27 -12.90
N LEU A 60 4.82 9.19 -12.32
CA LEU A 60 5.13 7.81 -12.69
C LEU A 60 4.66 7.54 -14.14
N THR A 61 5.48 6.82 -14.89
CA THR A 61 5.12 6.30 -16.21
C THR A 61 3.82 5.49 -16.11
N LYS A 62 2.96 5.56 -17.14
CA LYS A 62 1.67 4.83 -17.18
C LYS A 62 1.91 3.32 -17.28
N LEU A 63 2.16 2.71 -16.13
CA LEU A 63 2.39 1.28 -15.96
C LEU A 63 1.13 0.59 -15.43
N PRO A 64 0.91 -0.70 -15.74
CA PRO A 64 -0.23 -1.43 -15.21
C PRO A 64 -0.22 -1.50 -13.68
N ARG A 65 -1.42 -1.43 -13.08
CA ARG A 65 -1.64 -1.49 -11.63
C ARG A 65 -0.98 -2.72 -11.00
N GLN A 66 -1.19 -3.90 -11.59
CA GLN A 66 -0.69 -5.16 -11.07
C GLN A 66 0.84 -5.23 -11.17
N PHE A 67 1.42 -4.75 -12.27
CA PHE A 67 2.87 -4.61 -12.36
C PHE A 67 3.46 -3.69 -11.29
N LEU A 68 2.83 -2.53 -11.01
CA LEU A 68 3.32 -1.61 -9.98
C LEU A 68 3.29 -2.22 -8.58
N LEU A 69 2.24 -2.99 -8.26
CA LEU A 69 2.15 -3.72 -7.00
C LEU A 69 3.21 -4.82 -6.89
N GLU A 70 3.39 -5.60 -7.95
CA GLU A 70 4.41 -6.66 -8.01
C GLU A 70 5.82 -6.06 -7.83
N LEU A 71 6.12 -4.97 -8.55
CA LEU A 71 7.40 -4.27 -8.42
C LEU A 71 7.60 -3.70 -7.01
N ALA A 72 6.58 -3.09 -6.42
CA ALA A 72 6.64 -2.57 -5.06
C ALA A 72 6.93 -3.68 -4.04
N ALA A 73 6.26 -4.84 -4.18
CA ALA A 73 6.49 -6.00 -3.32
C ALA A 73 7.93 -6.50 -3.44
N LEU A 74 8.42 -6.72 -4.67
CA LEU A 74 9.77 -7.23 -4.92
C LEU A 74 10.86 -6.28 -4.41
N LEU A 75 10.69 -4.96 -4.60
CA LEU A 75 11.64 -3.97 -4.09
C LEU A 75 11.67 -3.93 -2.55
N GLN A 76 10.51 -4.10 -1.91
CA GLN A 76 10.41 -4.18 -0.46
C GLN A 76 11.13 -5.42 0.08
N VAL A 77 10.89 -6.59 -0.53
CA VAL A 77 11.57 -7.84 -0.19
C VAL A 77 13.08 -7.71 -0.40
N ARG A 78 13.52 -7.09 -1.50
CA ARG A 78 14.94 -6.83 -1.77
C ARG A 78 15.60 -6.01 -0.67
N GLU A 79 14.95 -4.94 -0.22
CA GLU A 79 15.45 -4.10 0.86
C GLU A 79 15.57 -4.88 2.17
N TRP A 80 14.53 -5.63 2.55
CA TRP A 80 14.54 -6.45 3.77
C TRP A 80 15.61 -7.53 3.73
N HIS A 81 15.76 -8.21 2.60
CA HIS A 81 16.81 -9.21 2.41
C HIS A 81 18.20 -8.57 2.50
N ALA A 82 18.43 -7.42 1.85
CA ALA A 82 19.69 -6.69 1.93
C ALA A 82 20.01 -6.21 3.35
N ALA A 83 18.98 -5.89 4.15
CA ALA A 83 19.11 -5.53 5.56
C ALA A 83 19.24 -6.74 6.50
N GLY A 84 19.13 -7.97 6.00
CA GLY A 84 19.19 -9.20 6.81
C GLY A 84 17.95 -9.44 7.68
N VAL A 85 16.82 -8.82 7.34
CA VAL A 85 15.53 -8.99 8.06
C VAL A 85 14.86 -10.31 7.68
N ILE A 86 15.01 -10.72 6.42
CA ILE A 86 14.47 -11.97 5.88
C ILE A 86 15.55 -12.72 5.09
N ASP A 87 15.43 -14.04 5.04
CA ASP A 87 16.16 -14.88 4.09
C ASP A 87 15.38 -14.95 2.77
N TRP A 88 16.10 -15.07 1.65
CA TRP A 88 15.51 -15.29 0.33
C TRP A 88 15.81 -16.70 -0.17
N PHE A 89 14.76 -17.40 -0.59
CA PHE A 89 14.88 -18.68 -1.26
C PHE A 89 13.85 -18.78 -2.38
N ASP A 90 14.35 -18.92 -3.60
CA ASP A 90 13.54 -19.22 -4.77
C ASP A 90 13.80 -20.68 -5.21
N PRO A 91 12.77 -21.48 -5.56
CA PRO A 91 12.93 -22.88 -5.96
C PRO A 91 13.84 -23.09 -7.17
N GLU A 92 13.92 -22.10 -8.07
CA GLU A 92 14.77 -22.14 -9.27
C GLU A 92 16.15 -21.50 -9.00
N GLY A 93 16.40 -21.04 -7.77
CA GLY A 93 17.65 -20.39 -7.38
C GLY A 93 17.79 -18.96 -7.92
N LEU A 94 16.69 -18.34 -8.34
CA LEU A 94 16.70 -16.98 -8.87
C LEU A 94 16.90 -15.96 -7.75
N SER A 95 17.69 -14.92 -8.05
CA SER A 95 17.81 -13.77 -7.15
C SER A 95 16.56 -12.88 -7.26
N ILE A 96 16.34 -12.02 -6.25
CA ILE A 96 15.23 -11.06 -6.29
C ILE A 96 15.33 -10.14 -7.52
N ASP A 97 16.55 -9.74 -7.91
CA ASP A 97 16.76 -8.92 -9.11
C ASP A 97 16.44 -9.70 -10.41
N ASP A 98 16.66 -11.03 -10.45
CA ASP A 98 16.20 -11.87 -11.57
C ASP A 98 14.67 -11.90 -11.65
N ILE A 99 13.97 -12.02 -10.52
CA ILE A 99 12.50 -11.98 -10.48
C ILE A 99 11.97 -10.62 -10.93
N ILE A 100 12.61 -9.52 -10.54
CA ILE A 100 12.30 -8.17 -11.04
C ILE A 100 12.50 -8.12 -12.56
N GLY A 101 13.59 -8.69 -13.06
CA GLY A 101 13.86 -8.83 -14.50
C GLY A 101 12.72 -9.56 -15.22
N LEU A 102 12.28 -10.71 -14.70
CA LEU A 102 11.17 -11.47 -15.25
C LEU A 102 9.85 -10.69 -15.24
N ALA A 103 9.58 -9.91 -14.19
CA ALA A 103 8.39 -9.04 -14.14
C ALA A 103 8.41 -7.98 -15.24
N ILE A 104 9.57 -7.35 -15.47
CA ILE A 104 9.77 -6.37 -16.54
C ILE A 104 9.63 -7.04 -17.92
N GLU A 105 10.19 -8.24 -18.10
CA GLU A 105 10.06 -8.99 -19.35
C GLU A 105 8.60 -9.37 -19.65
N ARG A 106 7.85 -9.82 -18.64
CA ARG A 106 6.41 -10.07 -18.77
C ARG A 106 5.66 -8.82 -19.22
N LEU A 107 5.91 -7.67 -18.57
CA LEU A 107 5.31 -6.40 -18.96
C LEU A 107 5.62 -6.05 -20.42
N LYS A 108 6.84 -6.28 -20.89
CA LYS A 108 7.25 -5.97 -22.28
C LYS A 108 6.60 -6.91 -23.29
N ASN A 109 6.48 -8.18 -22.95
CA ASN A 109 5.99 -9.21 -23.88
C ASN A 109 4.46 -9.27 -23.93
N ASP A 110 3.78 -9.07 -22.79
CA ASP A 110 2.32 -9.07 -22.69
C ASP A 110 1.81 -8.03 -21.67
N PRO A 111 1.71 -6.75 -22.09
CA PRO A 111 1.22 -5.68 -21.23
C PRO A 111 -0.23 -5.86 -20.76
N ALA A 112 -1.04 -6.61 -21.51
CA ALA A 112 -2.44 -6.84 -21.18
C ALA A 112 -2.56 -7.84 -20.04
N ALA A 113 -1.84 -8.97 -20.12
CA ALA A 113 -1.76 -9.93 -19.02
C ALA A 113 -1.20 -9.29 -17.74
N ALA A 114 -0.15 -8.46 -17.86
CA ALA A 114 0.44 -7.73 -16.74
C ALA A 114 -0.51 -6.72 -16.07
N ALA A 115 -1.67 -6.41 -16.69
CA ALA A 115 -2.69 -5.54 -16.13
C ALA A 115 -3.83 -6.29 -15.44
N THR A 116 -4.10 -7.53 -15.84
CA THR A 116 -5.26 -8.33 -15.39
C THR A 116 -4.91 -9.46 -14.43
N ASP A 117 -3.65 -9.91 -14.42
CA ASP A 117 -3.19 -10.96 -13.52
C ASP A 117 -3.04 -10.42 -12.09
N ASP A 118 -3.57 -11.12 -11.10
CA ASP A 118 -3.60 -10.67 -9.70
C ASP A 118 -2.27 -10.86 -8.95
N ARG A 119 -1.21 -11.27 -9.66
CA ARG A 119 0.17 -11.42 -9.12
C ARG A 119 0.63 -10.27 -8.24
N GLY A 120 0.35 -9.03 -8.64
CA GLY A 120 0.77 -7.85 -7.89
C GLY A 120 0.06 -7.76 -6.54
N THR A 121 -1.26 -7.95 -6.54
CA THR A 121 -2.07 -8.06 -5.33
C THR A 121 -1.54 -9.18 -4.44
N GLU A 122 -1.34 -10.39 -4.98
CA GLU A 122 -0.85 -11.56 -4.24
C GLU A 122 0.52 -11.29 -3.60
N ALA A 123 1.47 -10.75 -4.37
CA ALA A 123 2.80 -10.42 -3.87
C ALA A 123 2.77 -9.38 -2.74
N MET A 124 1.91 -8.36 -2.86
CA MET A 124 1.77 -7.34 -1.81
C MET A 124 1.09 -7.90 -0.56
N THR A 125 0.10 -8.79 -0.71
CA THR A 125 -0.51 -9.52 0.41
C THR A 125 0.55 -10.31 1.16
N ASP A 126 1.43 -11.02 0.45
CA ASP A 126 2.51 -11.80 1.05
C ASP A 126 3.51 -10.91 1.80
N VAL A 127 3.86 -9.75 1.26
CA VAL A 127 4.71 -8.74 1.94
C VAL A 127 4.08 -8.26 3.24
N LEU A 128 2.79 -7.92 3.23
CA LEU A 128 2.08 -7.49 4.43
C LEU A 128 1.97 -8.60 5.47
N ARG A 129 1.77 -9.85 5.03
CA ARG A 129 1.76 -11.02 5.91
C ARG A 129 3.14 -11.24 6.55
N ILE A 130 4.22 -11.24 5.76
CA ILE A 130 5.60 -11.38 6.27
C ILE A 130 5.92 -10.26 7.25
N TRP A 131 5.58 -9.01 6.93
CA TRP A 131 5.76 -7.90 7.86
C TRP A 131 5.00 -8.13 9.17
N ASN A 132 3.76 -8.59 9.10
CA ASN A 132 2.97 -8.86 10.28
C ASN A 132 3.52 -10.03 11.12
N GLU A 133 4.03 -11.07 10.47
CA GLU A 133 4.56 -12.26 11.15
C GLU A 133 5.97 -12.04 11.72
N THR A 134 6.83 -11.33 10.99
CA THR A 134 8.24 -11.16 11.34
C THR A 134 8.51 -9.87 12.11
N CYS A 135 7.82 -8.77 11.79
CA CYS A 135 8.13 -7.44 12.36
C CYS A 135 7.13 -7.00 13.44
N ALA A 136 5.85 -7.38 13.36
CA ALA A 136 4.85 -6.97 14.35
C ALA A 136 5.07 -7.53 15.78
N PRO A 137 5.62 -8.75 15.99
CA PRO A 137 5.90 -9.25 17.34
C PRO A 137 6.90 -8.37 18.11
N ASP A 138 7.91 -7.83 17.42
CA ASP A 138 8.95 -6.97 18.00
C ASP A 138 8.57 -5.48 18.01
N ALA A 139 7.66 -5.06 17.12
CA ALA A 139 7.11 -3.70 17.11
C ALA A 139 6.49 -3.30 18.46
N ARG A 140 5.89 -4.26 19.17
CA ARG A 140 5.34 -4.02 20.51
C ARG A 140 6.42 -3.63 21.54
N GLY A 141 7.59 -4.26 21.46
CA GLY A 141 8.70 -4.00 22.38
C GLY A 141 9.50 -2.73 22.02
N HIS A 142 9.52 -2.34 20.74
CA HIS A 142 10.37 -1.25 20.25
C HIS A 142 9.63 0.05 19.91
N LEU A 143 8.34 -0.02 19.56
CA LEU A 143 7.60 1.13 19.04
C LEU A 143 6.46 1.61 19.96
N ASP A 144 6.27 0.95 21.11
CA ASP A 144 5.17 1.22 22.07
C ASP A 144 3.81 1.35 21.37
N ALA A 145 3.65 0.60 20.28
CA ALA A 145 2.48 0.61 19.42
C ALA A 145 1.67 -0.64 19.75
N ASP A 146 0.49 -0.46 20.33
CA ASP A 146 -0.51 -1.50 20.62
C ASP A 146 -1.15 -2.11 19.37
N VAL A 147 -0.40 -2.24 18.28
CA VAL A 147 -0.92 -2.67 16.97
C VAL A 147 -0.36 -4.06 16.65
N ALA A 148 -0.68 -5.02 17.51
CA ALA A 148 -0.55 -6.42 17.18
C ALA A 148 -1.92 -6.91 16.71
N ILE A 149 -2.30 -6.60 15.47
CA ILE A 149 -3.44 -7.27 14.86
C ILE A 149 -3.03 -8.72 14.65
N ARG A 150 -3.77 -9.64 15.28
CA ARG A 150 -3.64 -11.07 14.95
C ARG A 150 -4.09 -11.22 13.51
N TRP A 151 -3.20 -11.69 12.64
CA TRP A 151 -3.56 -12.11 11.29
C TRP A 151 -4.32 -13.44 11.39
N ASP A 152 -5.58 -13.36 11.81
CA ASP A 152 -6.51 -14.50 11.91
C ASP A 152 -7.48 -14.54 10.71
N ASN A 153 -7.16 -13.79 9.65
CA ASN A 153 -8.01 -13.56 8.47
C ASN A 153 -9.35 -12.88 8.78
N SER A 154 -9.53 -12.27 9.96
CA SER A 154 -10.75 -11.51 10.27
C SER A 154 -10.80 -10.12 9.60
N VAL A 155 -9.64 -9.59 9.18
CA VAL A 155 -9.52 -8.33 8.43
C VAL A 155 -9.31 -8.66 6.96
N ASP A 156 -10.28 -8.24 6.14
CA ASP A 156 -10.13 -8.25 4.69
C ASP A 156 -9.13 -7.14 4.27
N VAL A 157 -7.96 -7.56 3.79
CA VAL A 157 -6.86 -6.68 3.37
C VAL A 157 -6.94 -6.29 1.90
N ASP A 158 -7.76 -6.96 1.10
CA ASP A 158 -7.90 -6.68 -0.33
C ASP A 158 -8.33 -5.23 -0.60
N PRO A 159 -9.29 -4.64 0.16
CA PRO A 159 -9.63 -3.22 0.01
C PRO A 159 -8.45 -2.28 0.28
N LEU A 160 -7.55 -2.65 1.19
CA LEU A 160 -6.38 -1.85 1.55
C LEU A 160 -5.32 -1.92 0.45
N ILE A 161 -5.06 -3.12 -0.08
CA ILE A 161 -4.16 -3.33 -1.23
C ILE A 161 -4.73 -2.66 -2.49
N ASN A 162 -6.04 -2.74 -2.68
CA ASN A 162 -6.74 -2.01 -3.75
C ASN A 162 -6.58 -0.50 -3.61
N ALA A 163 -6.77 0.04 -2.41
CA ALA A 163 -6.54 1.46 -2.11
C ALA A 163 -5.09 1.88 -2.32
N PHE A 164 -4.13 0.98 -2.07
CA PHE A 164 -2.72 1.26 -2.33
C PHE A 164 -2.35 1.28 -3.79
N ALA A 165 -2.85 0.32 -4.54
CA ALA A 165 -2.63 0.28 -5.96
C ALA A 165 -3.24 1.52 -6.64
N ASP A 166 -4.43 1.92 -6.17
CA ASP A 166 -5.02 3.21 -6.49
C ASP A 166 -4.13 4.38 -6.05
N PHE A 167 -3.55 4.32 -4.85
CA PHE A 167 -2.62 5.34 -4.34
C PHE A 167 -1.40 5.45 -5.24
N LEU A 168 -0.72 4.36 -5.61
CA LEU A 168 0.40 4.34 -6.56
C LEU A 168 -0.04 4.94 -7.92
N CYS A 169 -1.23 4.57 -8.39
CA CYS A 169 -1.80 5.12 -9.62
C CYS A 169 -2.18 6.61 -9.54
N ARG A 170 -2.61 7.11 -8.37
CA ARG A 170 -3.06 8.50 -8.12
C ARG A 170 -1.91 9.43 -7.71
N HIS A 171 -1.00 8.97 -6.87
CA HIS A 171 0.23 9.66 -6.47
C HIS A 171 1.33 9.56 -7.52
N ARG A 172 1.02 8.91 -8.64
CA ARG A 172 1.55 9.27 -9.96
C ARG A 172 1.53 10.78 -10.22
N ASP A 173 0.77 11.60 -9.51
CA ASP A 173 0.72 13.04 -9.80
C ASP A 173 1.22 13.93 -8.62
N ALA A 174 1.78 13.34 -7.55
CA ALA A 174 1.97 14.02 -6.26
C ALA A 174 3.41 14.49 -5.94
N GLY A 175 4.22 14.81 -6.95
CA GLY A 175 5.51 15.50 -6.74
C GLY A 175 5.41 16.96 -6.28
N VAL A 176 4.36 17.32 -5.53
CA VAL A 176 4.24 18.60 -4.85
C VAL A 176 3.95 18.27 -3.38
N ALA A 177 4.95 18.46 -2.53
CA ALA A 177 4.67 18.78 -1.14
C ALA A 177 3.75 20.01 -1.17
N MET A 178 2.50 19.86 -0.71
CA MET A 178 1.69 21.03 -0.43
C MET A 178 2.40 21.81 0.68
N GLU A 179 3.22 22.79 0.29
CA GLU A 179 3.56 23.89 1.17
C GLU A 179 2.24 24.54 1.58
N ALA A 180 1.97 24.50 2.88
CA ALA A 180 0.84 25.16 3.48
C ALA A 180 0.96 26.68 3.25
N THR A 181 0.14 27.22 2.36
CA THR A 181 -0.25 28.64 2.35
C THR A 181 -1.32 28.91 3.38
#